data_AF-A0A6B3EGJ4-F1
#
_entry.id   AF-A0A6B3EGJ4-F1
#
_cell.length_a   1.000
_cell.length_b   1.000
_cell.length_c   1.000
_cell.angle_alpha   90.00
_cell.angle_beta   90.00
_cell.angle_gamma   90.00
#
_symmetry.space_group_name_H-M   'P 1'
#
loop_
_entity.id
_entity.type
_entity.pdbx_description
1 polymer ?
#
loop_
_entity_poly.entity_id
_entity_poly.type
_entity_poly.pdbx_seq_one_letter_code
_entity_poly.pdbx_strand_id
1 'polypeptide(L)'
;RYDAVVIAAGATVSRDLPVPGRDLKGIHYAMEYLPLSNKVQEGDYVTSPISAEGKHVVVIGGGDTGADCVGTAHRQGAASVTQLEIMPQPGAERDPASQPWPTFPLLYKVTSAHE
;
A
#
# COMPACT_ATOMS: atom_id res chain seq x y z
N ARG A 1 -3.31 -10.00 38.09
CA ARG A 1 -4.57 -9.26 37.82
C ARG A 1 -4.17 -7.82 37.54
N TYR A 2 -4.62 -7.25 36.42
CA TYR A 2 -4.30 -5.87 36.05
C TYR A 2 -5.49 -4.96 36.36
N ASP A 3 -5.20 -3.70 36.71
CA ASP A 3 -6.24 -2.69 36.97
C ASP A 3 -6.81 -2.09 35.67
N ALA A 4 -6.05 -2.15 34.57
CA ALA A 4 -6.49 -1.78 33.23
C ALA A 4 -5.67 -2.53 32.15
N VAL A 5 -6.22 -2.61 30.93
CA VAL A 5 -5.57 -3.18 29.74
C VAL A 5 -5.81 -2.25 28.55
N VAL A 6 -4.76 -2.01 27.75
CA VAL A 6 -4.85 -1.29 26.47
C VAL A 6 -4.61 -2.29 25.34
N ILE A 7 -5.50 -2.28 24.34
CA ILE A 7 -5.35 -3.09 23.13
C ILE A 7 -4.89 -2.18 22.01
N ALA A 8 -3.64 -2.36 21.58
CA ALA A 8 -3.02 -1.61 20.49
C ALA A 8 -2.50 -2.57 19.39
N ALA A 9 -3.31 -3.57 19.03
CA ALA A 9 -2.92 -4.66 18.14
C ALA A 9 -2.88 -4.26 16.64
N GLY A 10 -3.41 -3.09 16.29
CA GLY A 10 -3.51 -2.64 14.89
C GLY A 10 -4.47 -3.47 14.03
N ALA A 11 -4.39 -3.29 12.71
CA ALA A 11 -5.18 -4.01 11.72
C ALA A 11 -4.26 -4.91 10.87
N THR A 12 -4.18 -6.19 11.23
CA THR A 12 -3.25 -7.15 10.60
C THR A 12 -3.85 -7.92 9.42
N VAL A 13 -5.17 -7.84 9.24
CA VAL A 13 -5.89 -8.57 8.20
C VAL A 13 -5.98 -7.73 6.94
N SER A 14 -5.41 -8.25 5.84
CA SER A 14 -5.49 -7.59 4.53
C SER A 14 -6.90 -7.68 3.95
N ARG A 15 -7.30 -6.66 3.18
CA ARG A 15 -8.56 -6.69 2.42
C ARG A 15 -8.37 -7.53 1.16
N ASP A 16 -9.19 -8.57 1.02
CA ASP A 16 -9.14 -9.45 -0.15
C ASP A 16 -10.04 -8.98 -1.30
N LEU A 17 -9.74 -9.44 -2.51
CA LEU A 17 -10.55 -9.25 -3.72
C LEU A 17 -10.82 -10.61 -4.38
N PRO A 18 -11.95 -11.27 -4.05
CA PRO A 18 -12.27 -12.60 -4.57
C PRO A 18 -12.80 -12.50 -6.00
N VAL A 19 -11.89 -12.52 -6.97
CA VAL A 19 -12.18 -12.46 -8.41
C VAL A 19 -11.52 -13.63 -9.15
N PRO A 20 -12.00 -14.00 -10.35
CA PRO A 20 -11.35 -15.03 -11.15
C PRO A 20 -9.85 -14.73 -11.35
N GLY A 21 -9.01 -15.72 -11.07
CA GLY A 21 -7.55 -15.58 -11.14
C GLY A 21 -6.87 -15.03 -9.88
N ARG A 22 -7.60 -14.82 -8.77
CA ARG A 22 -7.02 -14.39 -7.47
C ARG A 22 -5.88 -15.29 -6.97
N ASP A 23 -5.88 -16.57 -7.32
CA ASP A 23 -4.87 -17.55 -6.91
C ASP A 23 -3.68 -17.68 -7.87
N LEU A 24 -3.63 -16.85 -8.91
CA LEU A 24 -2.49 -16.83 -9.83
C LEU A 24 -1.22 -16.36 -9.13
N LYS A 25 -0.08 -16.86 -9.61
CA LYS A 25 1.25 -16.49 -9.08
C LYS A 25 1.54 -15.01 -9.35
N GLY A 26 2.22 -14.37 -8.40
CA GLY A 26 2.64 -12.96 -8.50
C GLY A 26 1.64 -11.96 -7.92
N ILE A 27 0.53 -12.43 -7.35
CA ILE A 27 -0.41 -11.60 -6.58
C ILE A 27 0.01 -11.62 -5.12
N HIS A 28 0.32 -10.44 -4.57
CA HIS A 28 0.81 -10.28 -3.20
C HIS A 28 0.02 -9.19 -2.49
N TYR A 29 -0.30 -9.40 -1.21
CA TYR A 29 -0.76 -8.31 -0.38
C TYR A 29 0.38 -7.34 -0.08
N ALA A 30 0.06 -6.06 0.13
CA ALA A 30 1.07 -5.07 0.48
C ALA A 30 1.86 -5.46 1.73
N MET A 31 1.22 -6.07 2.73
CA MET A 31 1.88 -6.54 3.95
C MET A 31 2.74 -7.79 3.77
N GLU A 32 2.66 -8.47 2.62
CA GLU A 32 3.62 -9.53 2.25
C GLU A 32 4.84 -8.94 1.53
N TYR A 33 4.67 -7.79 0.88
CA TYR A 33 5.68 -7.14 0.06
C TYR A 33 6.53 -6.12 0.84
N LEU A 34 5.89 -5.13 1.47
CA LEU A 34 6.56 -3.99 2.08
C LEU A 34 7.49 -4.38 3.25
N PRO A 35 7.12 -5.27 4.19
CA PRO A 35 8.01 -5.62 5.29
C PRO A 35 9.30 -6.29 4.82
N LEU A 36 9.28 -7.03 3.70
CA LEU A 36 10.47 -7.65 3.15
C LEU A 36 11.45 -6.60 2.63
N SER A 37 10.95 -5.53 1.98
CA SER A 37 11.79 -4.42 1.57
C SER A 37 12.40 -3.70 2.76
N ASN A 38 11.63 -3.46 3.83
CA ASN A 38 12.17 -2.84 5.04
C ASN A 38 13.31 -3.69 5.65
N LYS A 39 13.11 -5.01 5.73
CA LYS A 39 14.13 -5.95 6.22
C LYS A 39 15.42 -5.93 5.39
N VAL A 40 15.34 -5.69 4.08
CA VAL A 40 16.55 -5.47 3.26
C VAL A 40 17.27 -4.19 3.68
N GLN A 41 16.53 -3.11 3.89
CA GLN A 41 17.11 -1.82 4.28
C GLN A 41 17.73 -1.84 5.69
N GLU A 42 17.16 -2.63 6.60
CA GLU A 42 17.69 -2.87 7.95
C GLU A 42 18.87 -3.88 7.96
N GLY A 43 19.15 -4.54 6.84
CA GLY A 43 20.24 -5.52 6.72
C GLY A 43 19.90 -6.94 7.16
N ASP A 44 18.64 -7.24 7.48
CA ASP A 44 18.17 -8.60 7.79
C ASP A 44 18.21 -9.51 6.56
N TYR A 45 18.03 -8.94 5.37
CA TYR A 45 18.12 -9.63 4.08
C TYR A 45 19.07 -8.92 3.13
N VAL A 46 19.76 -9.70 2.30
CA VAL A 46 20.55 -9.15 1.18
C VAL A 46 19.63 -8.67 0.06
N THR A 47 18.55 -9.40 -0.21
CA THR A 47 17.57 -9.08 -1.25
C THR A 47 16.16 -9.45 -0.80
N SER A 48 15.14 -8.76 -1.35
CA SER A 48 13.75 -9.07 -1.05
C SER A 48 13.33 -10.36 -1.77
N PRO A 49 12.72 -11.35 -1.07
CA PRO A 49 12.14 -12.54 -1.70
C PRO A 49 11.08 -12.23 -2.77
N ILE A 50 10.42 -11.08 -2.65
CA ILE A 50 9.50 -10.54 -3.65
C ILE A 50 10.18 -9.35 -4.31
N SER A 51 10.68 -9.55 -5.53
CA SER A 51 11.35 -8.51 -6.31
C SER A 51 10.46 -8.02 -7.47
N ALA A 52 10.45 -6.70 -7.67
CA ALA A 52 9.87 -6.02 -8.82
C ALA A 52 10.85 -5.79 -9.98
N GLU A 53 12.14 -6.14 -9.82
CA GLU A 53 13.19 -5.87 -10.80
C GLU A 53 12.83 -6.36 -12.20
N GLY A 54 12.87 -5.46 -13.18
CA GLY A 54 12.57 -5.74 -14.58
C GLY A 54 11.12 -6.15 -14.88
N LYS A 55 10.20 -6.06 -13.91
CA LYS A 55 8.79 -6.45 -14.07
C LYS A 55 7.89 -5.28 -14.38
N HIS A 56 6.78 -5.57 -15.05
CA HIS A 56 5.63 -4.66 -15.14
C HIS A 56 4.74 -4.90 -13.92
N VAL A 57 4.66 -3.92 -13.02
CA VAL A 57 3.97 -4.02 -11.73
C VAL A 57 2.64 -3.28 -11.79
N VAL A 58 1.59 -3.92 -11.28
CA VAL A 58 0.28 -3.29 -11.05
C VAL A 58 0.01 -3.23 -9.55
N VAL A 59 -0.22 -2.03 -9.03
CA VAL A 59 -0.60 -1.80 -7.63
C VAL A 59 -2.10 -1.47 -7.59
N ILE A 60 -2.86 -2.23 -6.79
CA ILE A 60 -4.30 -2.01 -6.61
C ILE A 60 -4.52 -1.36 -5.25
N GLY A 61 -4.94 -0.10 -5.24
CA GLY A 61 -5.19 0.72 -4.07
C GLY A 61 -4.50 2.09 -4.17
N GLY A 62 -5.25 3.16 -3.92
CA GLY A 62 -4.86 4.57 -4.04
C GLY A 62 -4.46 5.26 -2.72
N GLY A 63 -4.47 4.54 -1.60
CA GLY A 63 -4.04 5.06 -0.30
C GLY A 63 -2.52 5.06 -0.12
N ASP A 64 -2.07 5.46 1.08
CA ASP A 64 -0.64 5.56 1.44
C ASP A 64 0.10 4.22 1.25
N THR A 65 -0.52 3.10 1.66
CA THR A 65 0.05 1.76 1.43
C THR A 65 0.26 1.45 -0.06
N GLY A 66 -0.63 1.94 -0.93
CA GLY A 66 -0.48 1.82 -2.38
C GLY A 66 0.70 2.64 -2.89
N ALA A 67 0.82 3.88 -2.43
CA ALA A 67 1.96 4.74 -2.76
C ALA A 67 3.30 4.13 -2.28
N ASP A 68 3.34 3.52 -1.09
CA ASP A 68 4.53 2.82 -0.58
C ASP A 68 4.91 1.62 -1.47
N CYS A 69 3.92 0.86 -1.96
CA CYS A 69 4.15 -0.24 -2.92
C CYS A 69 4.74 0.29 -4.23
N VAL A 70 4.21 1.40 -4.76
CA VAL A 70 4.72 2.04 -5.98
C VAL A 70 6.17 2.48 -5.78
N GLY A 71 6.45 3.22 -4.71
CA GLY A 71 7.82 3.68 -4.42
C GLY A 71 8.80 2.53 -4.17
N THR A 72 8.35 1.43 -3.55
CA THR A 72 9.17 0.22 -3.36
C THR A 72 9.47 -0.46 -4.70
N ALA A 73 8.47 -0.59 -5.58
CA ALA A 73 8.64 -1.18 -6.90
C ALA A 73 9.62 -0.37 -7.77
N HIS A 74 9.53 0.96 -7.74
CA HIS A 74 10.50 1.83 -8.43
C HIS A 74 11.92 1.65 -7.90
N ARG A 75 12.12 1.64 -6.57
CA ARG A 75 13.45 1.43 -5.97
C ARG A 75 14.04 0.05 -6.28
N GLN A 76 13.18 -0.95 -6.48
CA GLN A 76 13.58 -2.30 -6.91
C GLN A 76 13.85 -2.40 -8.42
N GLY A 77 13.68 -1.34 -9.21
CA GLY A 77 13.98 -1.34 -10.64
C GLY A 77 12.89 -1.98 -11.51
N ALA A 78 11.61 -1.80 -11.17
CA ALA A 78 10.51 -2.21 -12.04
C ALA A 78 10.61 -1.60 -13.45
N ALA A 79 10.29 -2.39 -14.48
CA ALA A 79 10.26 -1.93 -15.86
C ALA A 79 9.13 -0.91 -16.10
N SER A 80 7.99 -1.09 -15.41
CA SER A 80 6.93 -0.09 -15.31
C SER A 80 6.11 -0.33 -14.05
N VAL A 81 5.47 0.72 -13.52
CA VAL A 81 4.52 0.61 -12.42
C VAL A 81 3.22 1.31 -12.81
N THR A 82 2.09 0.65 -12.58
CA THR A 82 0.76 1.22 -12.81
C THR A 82 -0.06 1.09 -11.54
N GLN A 83 -0.58 2.20 -11.03
CA GLN A 83 -1.46 2.22 -9.87
C GLN A 83 -2.90 2.37 -10.30
N LEU A 84 -3.78 1.54 -9.74
CA LEU A 84 -5.21 1.53 -10.01
C LEU A 84 -5.98 1.73 -8.70
N GLU A 85 -6.95 2.63 -8.72
CA GLU A 85 -7.90 2.86 -7.62
C GLU A 85 -9.32 2.55 -8.12
N ILE A 86 -10.12 1.86 -7.30
CA ILE A 86 -11.50 1.48 -7.61
C ILE A 86 -12.47 2.62 -7.28
N MET A 87 -12.10 3.48 -6.35
CA MET A 87 -12.91 4.63 -5.92
C MET A 87 -12.83 5.77 -6.95
N PRO A 88 -13.88 6.62 -7.03
CA PRO A 88 -13.81 7.85 -7.81
C PRO A 88 -12.62 8.71 -7.38
N GLN A 89 -12.06 9.45 -8.33
CA GLN A 89 -11.01 10.42 -8.04
C GLN A 89 -11.50 11.39 -6.95
N PRO A 90 -10.78 11.54 -5.82
CA PRO A 90 -11.20 12.46 -4.78
C PRO A 90 -11.14 13.92 -5.24
N GLY A 91 -11.85 14.80 -4.54
CA GLY A 91 -11.82 16.24 -4.82
C GLY A 91 -10.49 16.90 -4.44
N ALA A 92 -10.28 18.12 -4.93
CA ALA A 92 -9.13 18.95 -4.54
C ALA A 92 -9.31 19.63 -3.17
N GLU A 93 -10.56 19.80 -2.72
CA GLU A 93 -10.92 20.49 -1.49
C GLU A 93 -11.69 19.57 -0.54
N ARG A 94 -11.61 19.85 0.78
CA ARG A 94 -12.37 19.11 1.79
C ARG A 94 -13.84 19.42 1.61
N ASP A 95 -14.66 18.38 1.55
CA ASP A 95 -16.11 18.53 1.70
C ASP A 95 -16.47 18.68 3.18
N PRO A 96 -16.88 19.86 3.65
CA PRO A 96 -17.21 20.08 5.06
C PRO A 96 -18.47 19.33 5.50
N ALA A 97 -19.35 18.92 4.57
CA ALA A 97 -20.59 18.21 4.90
C ALA A 97 -20.34 16.72 5.17
N SER A 98 -19.53 16.05 4.33
CA SER A 98 -19.21 14.62 4.50
C SER A 98 -17.93 14.35 5.32
N GLN A 99 -17.01 15.33 5.41
CA GLN A 99 -15.70 15.17 6.06
C GLN A 99 -15.40 16.32 7.03
N PRO A 100 -16.24 16.52 8.08
CA PRO A 100 -16.03 17.57 9.05
C PRO A 100 -14.73 17.34 9.85
N TRP A 101 -14.11 18.42 10.32
CA TRP A 101 -13.04 18.31 11.32
C TRP A 101 -13.57 17.60 12.58
N PRO A 102 -12.82 16.68 13.19
CA PRO A 102 -11.40 16.36 12.98
C PRO A 102 -11.10 15.20 11.99
N THR A 103 -12.06 14.74 11.19
CA THR A 103 -11.85 13.62 10.26
C THR A 103 -10.80 13.95 9.21
N PHE A 104 -9.91 13.00 8.91
CA PHE A 104 -8.90 13.20 7.88
C PHE A 104 -9.57 13.25 6.49
N PRO A 105 -9.29 14.30 5.68
CA PRO A 105 -10.00 14.48 4.43
C PRO A 105 -9.46 13.55 3.33
N LEU A 106 -10.36 13.04 2.50
CA LEU A 106 -10.05 12.28 1.29
C LEU A 106 -9.85 13.28 0.13
N LEU A 107 -8.61 13.72 -0.04
CA LEU A 107 -8.22 14.63 -1.12
C LEU A 107 -7.42 13.90 -2.19
N TYR A 108 -7.49 14.38 -3.42
CA TYR A 108 -6.61 13.89 -4.48
C TYR A 108 -5.19 14.32 -4.14
N LYS A 109 -4.28 13.35 -4.12
CA LYS A 109 -2.87 13.56 -3.80
C LYS A 109 -2.00 12.83 -4.82
N VAL A 110 -1.04 13.55 -5.35
CA VAL A 110 0.12 12.96 -6.03
C VAL A 110 1.26 12.97 -5.02
N THR A 111 1.82 11.80 -4.75
CA THR A 111 2.97 11.66 -3.85
C THR A 111 4.24 11.49 -4.67
N SER A 112 5.41 11.76 -4.08
CA SER A 112 6.70 11.55 -4.73
C SER A 112 6.98 10.11 -5.15
N ALA A 113 6.16 9.15 -4.73
CA ALA A 113 6.24 7.77 -5.19
C ALA A 113 5.80 7.61 -6.65
N HIS A 114 5.04 8.58 -7.20
CA HIS A 114 4.53 8.55 -8.56
C HIS A 114 5.48 9.18 -9.59
N GLU A 115 6.66 9.64 -9.15
CA GLU A 115 7.74 10.23 -9.97
C GLU A 115 8.99 9.33 -9.91
#